data_AF-A0A7C7UJ13-F1
#
_entry.id   AF-A0A7C7UJ13-F1
#
_cell.length_a   1.000
_cell.length_b   1.000
_cell.length_c   1.000
_cell.angle_alpha   90.00
_cell.angle_beta   90.00
_cell.angle_gamma   90.00
#
_symmetry.space_group_name_H-M   'P 1'
#
loop_
_entity.id
_entity.type
_entity.pdbx_description
1 polymer ?
#
loop_
_entity_poly.entity_id
_entity_poly.type
_entity_poly.pdbx_seq_one_letter_code
_entity_poly.pdbx_strand_id
1 'polypeptide(L)'
;MVAKPVTASLTKELRVIQQRLLTAGREERDIIYANEFAPRFVPLFRQLPLDGWTGERPRFKAVISVLGLSWQPVALMTAWAEPEHVLILGTSESVNAKIGTVSVLEIIAGIAGIPKNRITIQEIKDPVELAIYRGVRDFAERYELKPHEMAIDPTGGKKSMSASAALAGFLLGARIVYVDSSKYHPQDRIPIAGTEYPRVLHNPLDVFGDLEFDRIKQAYRNGNYNQALHMAESLSERLYEPREAEALTLLNRGYGAWDRFDFEKAVQTLRKLKENLNRFLPLGGWKWGSSVVSHLEKQLPIIEDLASITTRVCNGEKPKNMEEGLPLVLNHLAAAKRALSRREIGTSILLVYATLERYVDLCLWVYHGLDDEKPDYSGLDLDLEAFHRIGRILHKGYQKREPGGPVTLSLGVQLMATTKPELLPQKFLGPIRGIMNDRNKCEYEHGLCPKTFSQEIVEKHLQTVKGIINTFLKGRGKDIEKELEKYAFPQI
;
A
#
# COMPACT_ATOMS: atom_id res chain seq x y z
N MET A 1 -20.36 -28.38 2.77
CA MET A 1 -21.83 -28.24 2.71
C MET A 1 -22.16 -26.81 3.13
N VAL A 2 -22.69 -25.99 2.22
CA VAL A 2 -23.15 -24.64 2.57
C VAL A 2 -24.39 -24.79 3.44
N ALA A 3 -24.42 -24.17 4.62
CA ALA A 3 -25.58 -24.18 5.50
C ALA A 3 -26.80 -23.62 4.75
N LYS A 4 -27.99 -24.16 5.01
CA LYS A 4 -29.21 -23.59 4.42
C LYS A 4 -29.43 -22.16 4.96
N PRO A 5 -29.84 -21.20 4.12
CA PRO A 5 -30.08 -19.83 4.57
C PRO A 5 -31.22 -19.81 5.59
N VAL A 6 -31.11 -18.89 6.55
CA VAL A 6 -32.14 -18.70 7.60
C VAL A 6 -33.26 -17.83 7.03
N THR A 7 -34.47 -18.37 6.99
CA THR A 7 -35.69 -17.63 6.59
C THR A 7 -36.62 -17.41 7.77
N ALA A 8 -37.47 -16.38 7.67
CA ALA A 8 -38.43 -16.08 8.73
C ALA A 8 -39.45 -17.21 8.95
N SER A 9 -39.80 -17.43 10.22
CA SER A 9 -40.87 -18.36 10.59
C SER A 9 -42.22 -17.67 10.49
N LEU A 10 -42.95 -17.96 9.41
CA LEU A 10 -44.27 -17.36 9.18
C LEU A 10 -45.31 -17.85 10.20
N THR A 11 -46.09 -16.90 10.72
CA THR A 11 -47.28 -17.15 11.54
C THR A 11 -48.39 -17.83 10.72
N LYS A 12 -49.40 -18.39 11.39
CA LYS A 12 -50.56 -18.99 10.71
C LYS A 12 -51.27 -17.97 9.80
N GLU A 13 -51.41 -16.73 10.24
CA GLU A 13 -52.00 -15.63 9.46
C GLU A 13 -51.18 -15.32 8.20
N LEU A 14 -49.86 -15.15 8.32
CA LEU A 14 -48.98 -14.92 7.17
C LEU A 14 -49.02 -16.06 6.16
N ARG A 15 -49.16 -17.31 6.60
CA ARG A 15 -49.32 -18.46 5.69
C ARG A 15 -50.64 -18.42 4.92
N VAL A 16 -51.73 -17.96 5.54
CA VAL A 16 -53.02 -17.80 4.84
C VAL A 16 -52.90 -16.71 3.77
N ILE A 17 -52.27 -15.58 4.08
CA ILE A 17 -52.03 -14.50 3.11
C ILE A 17 -51.09 -14.97 1.98
N GLN A 18 -50.03 -15.71 2.31
CA GLN A 18 -49.12 -16.31 1.32
C GLN A 18 -49.87 -17.22 0.34
N GLN A 19 -50.82 -18.05 0.80
CA GLN A 19 -51.62 -18.89 -0.10
C GLN A 19 -52.51 -18.07 -1.02
N ARG A 20 -53.13 -16.99 -0.51
CA ARG A 20 -53.89 -16.05 -1.36
C ARG A 20 -53.00 -15.39 -2.41
N LEU A 21 -51.78 -14.99 -2.05
CA LEU A 21 -50.80 -14.42 -2.98
C LEU A 21 -50.43 -15.40 -4.09
N LEU A 22 -50.32 -16.70 -3.79
CA LEU A 22 -49.98 -17.72 -4.80
C LEU A 22 -51.08 -17.91 -5.85
N THR A 23 -52.34 -17.66 -5.49
CA THR A 23 -53.50 -17.83 -6.39
C THR A 23 -53.98 -16.54 -7.07
N ALA A 24 -53.49 -15.37 -6.62
CA ALA A 24 -53.96 -14.07 -7.07
C ALA A 24 -53.38 -13.62 -8.43
N GLY A 25 -54.11 -12.74 -9.11
CA GLY A 25 -53.63 -12.04 -10.31
C GLY A 25 -52.41 -11.16 -10.02
N ARG A 26 -51.66 -10.72 -11.04
CA ARG A 26 -50.43 -9.95 -10.84
C ARG A 26 -50.66 -8.62 -10.11
N GLU A 27 -51.64 -7.83 -10.53
CA GLU A 27 -51.95 -6.54 -9.89
C GLU A 27 -52.50 -6.73 -8.47
N GLU A 28 -53.38 -7.72 -8.28
CA GLU A 28 -53.94 -8.07 -6.98
C GLU A 28 -52.86 -8.55 -6.00
N ARG A 29 -51.85 -9.31 -6.49
CA ARG A 29 -50.71 -9.75 -5.69
C ARG A 29 -49.95 -8.59 -5.06
N ASP A 30 -49.65 -7.54 -5.81
CA ASP A 30 -48.91 -6.39 -5.27
C ASP A 30 -49.73 -5.64 -4.21
N ILE A 31 -51.04 -5.52 -4.41
CA ILE A 31 -51.95 -4.88 -3.44
C ILE A 31 -52.04 -5.70 -2.14
N ILE A 32 -52.26 -7.02 -2.24
CA ILE A 32 -52.29 -7.92 -1.07
C ILE A 32 -50.93 -7.91 -0.37
N TYR A 33 -49.82 -7.93 -1.12
CA TYR A 33 -48.49 -7.93 -0.55
C TYR A 33 -48.24 -6.63 0.24
N ALA A 34 -48.53 -5.47 -0.36
CA ALA A 34 -48.34 -4.17 0.27
C ALA A 34 -49.22 -3.96 1.51
N ASN A 35 -50.51 -4.31 1.43
CA ASN A 35 -51.47 -3.95 2.47
C ASN A 35 -51.59 -5.01 3.58
N GLU A 36 -51.40 -6.28 3.24
CA GLU A 36 -51.67 -7.39 4.18
C GLU A 36 -50.39 -8.11 4.61
N PHE A 37 -49.55 -8.50 3.64
CA PHE A 37 -48.39 -9.37 3.90
C PHE A 37 -47.19 -8.61 4.48
N ALA A 38 -46.67 -7.61 3.76
CA ALA A 38 -45.44 -6.91 4.09
C ALA A 38 -45.45 -6.25 5.48
N PRO A 39 -46.53 -5.58 5.94
CA PRO A 39 -46.58 -4.99 7.28
C PRO A 39 -46.37 -6.02 8.41
N ARG A 40 -46.75 -7.27 8.18
CA ARG A 40 -46.57 -8.38 9.13
C ARG A 40 -45.26 -9.13 8.95
N PHE A 41 -44.75 -9.17 7.72
CA PHE A 41 -43.54 -9.90 7.37
C PHE A 41 -42.26 -9.09 7.67
N VAL A 42 -42.25 -7.79 7.40
CA VAL A 42 -41.06 -6.93 7.59
C VAL A 42 -40.47 -7.00 9.00
N PRO A 43 -41.26 -6.98 10.11
CA PRO A 43 -40.70 -7.13 11.44
C PRO A 43 -39.93 -8.44 11.64
N LEU A 44 -40.36 -9.53 10.99
CA LEU A 44 -39.67 -10.82 11.01
C LEU A 44 -38.41 -10.78 10.13
N PHE A 45 -38.51 -10.18 8.94
CA PHE A 45 -37.38 -10.04 8.02
C PHE A 45 -36.24 -9.21 8.61
N ARG A 46 -36.56 -8.11 9.33
CA ARG A 46 -35.58 -7.24 10.00
C ARG A 46 -34.71 -7.96 11.02
N GLN A 47 -35.19 -9.08 11.57
CA GLN A 47 -34.47 -9.89 12.55
C GLN A 47 -33.57 -10.95 11.93
N LEU A 48 -33.63 -11.15 10.60
CA LEU A 48 -32.82 -12.17 9.94
C LEU A 48 -31.33 -11.81 9.94
N PRO A 49 -30.45 -12.81 10.13
CA PRO A 49 -29.02 -12.63 9.94
C PRO A 49 -28.71 -12.39 8.45
N LEU A 50 -27.57 -11.76 8.17
CA LEU A 50 -27.05 -11.63 6.81
C LEU A 50 -26.44 -12.96 6.37
N ASP A 51 -27.07 -13.64 5.42
CA ASP A 51 -26.55 -14.88 4.87
C ASP A 51 -25.19 -14.64 4.18
N GLY A 52 -24.23 -15.53 4.44
CA GLY A 52 -22.84 -15.38 3.99
C GLY A 52 -21.96 -14.48 4.86
N TRP A 53 -22.48 -13.93 5.98
CA TRP A 53 -21.70 -13.10 6.90
C TRP A 53 -21.49 -13.80 8.26
N THR A 54 -20.26 -13.80 8.76
CA THR A 54 -19.88 -14.51 10.00
C THR A 54 -19.65 -13.59 11.20
N GLY A 55 -19.60 -12.26 10.98
CA GLY A 55 -19.39 -11.27 12.03
C GLY A 55 -20.67 -10.68 12.61
N GLU A 56 -20.53 -9.65 13.44
CA GLU A 56 -21.66 -8.82 13.86
C GLU A 56 -22.35 -8.19 12.64
N ARG A 57 -23.67 -8.04 12.71
CA ARG A 57 -24.45 -7.47 11.61
C ARG A 57 -23.88 -6.10 11.21
N PRO A 58 -23.50 -5.92 9.93
CA PRO A 58 -22.95 -4.65 9.49
C PRO A 58 -24.01 -3.55 9.59
N ARG A 59 -23.57 -2.34 9.98
CA ARG A 59 -24.41 -1.13 9.94
C ARG A 59 -24.07 -0.34 8.69
N PHE A 60 -25.10 0.13 8.01
CA PHE A 60 -24.97 0.95 6.81
C PHE A 60 -25.56 2.32 7.07
N LYS A 61 -24.79 3.37 6.82
CA LYS A 61 -25.33 4.74 6.76
C LYS A 61 -26.18 4.92 5.51
N ALA A 62 -25.85 4.22 4.43
CA ALA A 62 -26.55 4.32 3.17
C ALA A 62 -26.83 2.98 2.49
N VAL A 63 -27.99 2.90 1.84
CA VAL A 63 -28.34 1.83 0.89
C VAL A 63 -28.59 2.45 -0.48
N ILE A 64 -27.94 1.90 -1.50
CA ILE A 64 -28.18 2.24 -2.89
C ILE A 64 -28.82 1.03 -3.56
N SER A 65 -30.10 1.11 -3.90
CA SER A 65 -30.86 0.04 -4.56
C SER A 65 -31.20 0.39 -6.00
N VAL A 66 -31.07 -0.59 -6.90
CA VAL A 66 -31.66 -0.47 -8.26
C VAL A 66 -33.11 -0.95 -8.25
N LEU A 67 -34.00 -0.15 -8.82
CA LEU A 67 -35.45 -0.40 -8.85
C LEU A 67 -35.90 -0.87 -10.24
N GLY A 68 -36.42 -2.09 -10.28
CA GLY A 68 -37.11 -2.66 -11.44
C GLY A 68 -38.62 -2.65 -11.24
N LEU A 69 -39.32 -3.59 -11.86
CA LEU A 69 -40.77 -3.74 -11.68
C LEU A 69 -41.16 -4.33 -10.31
N SER A 70 -40.22 -5.01 -9.64
CA SER A 70 -40.41 -5.54 -8.29
C SER A 70 -39.85 -4.56 -7.27
N TRP A 71 -40.73 -3.95 -6.48
CA TRP A 71 -40.38 -2.98 -5.43
C TRP A 71 -40.13 -3.65 -4.07
N GLN A 72 -40.65 -4.87 -3.87
CA GLN A 72 -40.58 -5.61 -2.61
C GLN A 72 -39.14 -5.78 -2.12
N PRO A 73 -38.16 -6.19 -2.95
CA PRO A 73 -36.77 -6.35 -2.49
C PRO A 73 -36.16 -5.04 -1.97
N VAL A 74 -36.44 -3.92 -2.64
CA VAL A 74 -35.94 -2.59 -2.23
C VAL A 74 -36.51 -2.21 -0.87
N ALA A 75 -37.81 -2.44 -0.66
CA ALA A 75 -38.46 -2.18 0.63
C ALA A 75 -37.89 -3.08 1.75
N LEU A 76 -37.74 -4.38 1.48
CA LEU A 76 -37.18 -5.35 2.44
C LEU A 76 -35.73 -5.02 2.80
N MET A 77 -34.87 -4.76 1.81
CA MET A 77 -33.47 -4.41 2.05
C MET A 77 -33.34 -3.10 2.82
N THR A 78 -34.13 -2.09 2.47
CA THR A 78 -34.16 -0.81 3.19
C THR A 78 -34.62 -0.99 4.63
N ALA A 79 -35.67 -1.80 4.86
CA ALA A 79 -36.16 -2.10 6.20
C ALA A 79 -35.11 -2.82 7.04
N TRP A 80 -34.39 -3.77 6.44
CA TRP A 80 -33.36 -4.54 7.11
C TRP A 80 -32.11 -3.70 7.37
N ALA A 81 -31.63 -2.90 6.42
CA ALA A 81 -30.41 -2.12 6.62
C ALA A 81 -30.59 -0.93 7.58
N GLU A 82 -31.81 -0.42 7.72
CA GLU A 82 -32.17 0.74 8.54
C GLU A 82 -31.26 1.97 8.32
N PRO A 83 -31.03 2.39 7.06
CA PRO A 83 -30.03 3.40 6.77
C PRO A 83 -30.50 4.82 7.12
N GLU A 84 -29.54 5.73 7.21
CA GLU A 84 -29.77 7.18 7.31
C GLU A 84 -30.18 7.77 5.95
N HIS A 85 -29.63 7.22 4.87
CA HIS A 85 -29.88 7.67 3.50
C HIS A 85 -30.15 6.50 2.54
N VAL A 86 -31.07 6.68 1.60
CA VAL A 86 -31.38 5.69 0.56
C VAL A 86 -31.29 6.36 -0.81
N LEU A 87 -30.59 5.74 -1.74
CA LEU A 87 -30.63 6.07 -3.16
C LEU A 87 -31.38 4.97 -3.91
N ILE A 88 -32.41 5.34 -4.65
CA ILE A 88 -33.13 4.43 -5.54
C ILE A 88 -32.86 4.83 -6.98
N LEU A 89 -32.25 3.93 -7.74
CA LEU A 89 -31.89 4.10 -9.15
C LEU A 89 -32.85 3.27 -10.02
N GLY A 90 -33.78 3.92 -10.72
CA GLY A 90 -34.81 3.24 -11.51
C GLY A 90 -34.99 3.85 -12.90
N THR A 91 -35.62 3.13 -13.83
CA THR A 91 -36.08 3.72 -15.09
C THR A 91 -37.29 4.62 -14.84
N SER A 92 -37.65 5.48 -15.79
CA SER A 92 -38.85 6.34 -15.68
C SER A 92 -40.12 5.50 -15.43
N GLU A 93 -40.19 4.30 -16.00
CA GLU A 93 -41.28 3.34 -15.74
C GLU A 93 -41.30 2.85 -14.29
N SER A 94 -40.14 2.43 -13.76
CA SER A 94 -40.10 1.84 -12.41
C SER A 94 -40.26 2.88 -11.31
N VAL A 95 -39.69 4.08 -11.45
CA VAL A 95 -39.78 5.14 -10.43
C VAL A 95 -41.17 5.79 -10.37
N ASN A 96 -41.91 5.80 -11.48
CA ASN A 96 -43.26 6.36 -11.55
C ASN A 96 -44.36 5.30 -11.39
N ALA A 97 -44.00 4.05 -11.10
CA ALA A 97 -44.96 2.97 -10.89
C ALA A 97 -45.88 3.24 -9.69
N LYS A 98 -47.10 2.69 -9.75
CA LYS A 98 -48.11 2.77 -8.68
C LYS A 98 -48.67 1.39 -8.36
N ILE A 99 -48.95 1.15 -7.08
CA ILE A 99 -49.64 -0.05 -6.59
C ILE A 99 -51.03 0.41 -6.13
N GLY A 100 -52.06 0.07 -6.90
CA GLY A 100 -53.37 0.71 -6.77
C GLY A 100 -53.26 2.21 -7.04
N THR A 101 -53.55 3.04 -6.03
CA THR A 101 -53.48 4.50 -6.12
C THR A 101 -52.20 5.10 -5.52
N VAL A 102 -51.37 4.28 -4.88
CA VAL A 102 -50.21 4.72 -4.08
C VAL A 102 -48.93 4.64 -4.92
N SER A 103 -48.07 5.65 -4.84
CA SER A 103 -46.79 5.62 -5.55
C SER A 103 -45.84 4.55 -4.99
N VAL A 104 -45.00 3.96 -5.84
CA VAL A 104 -44.03 2.96 -5.39
C VAL A 104 -43.09 3.48 -4.29
N LEU A 105 -42.73 4.78 -4.34
CA LEU A 105 -41.93 5.44 -3.30
C LEU A 105 -42.65 5.45 -1.95
N GLU A 106 -43.94 5.77 -1.94
CA GLU A 106 -44.77 5.74 -0.73
C GLU A 106 -44.87 4.36 -0.14
N ILE A 107 -45.04 3.35 -1.00
CA ILE A 107 -45.06 1.95 -0.57
C ILE A 107 -43.72 1.57 0.05
N ILE A 108 -42.59 1.84 -0.63
CA ILE A 108 -41.25 1.51 -0.12
C ILE A 108 -41.00 2.21 1.23
N ALA A 109 -41.25 3.51 1.33
CA ALA A 109 -41.06 4.27 2.57
C ALA A 109 -41.93 3.74 3.71
N GLY A 110 -43.21 3.47 3.44
CA GLY A 110 -44.17 2.96 4.43
C GLY A 110 -43.82 1.55 4.92
N ILE A 111 -43.50 0.64 4.00
CA ILE A 111 -43.13 -0.74 4.33
C ILE A 111 -41.78 -0.80 5.05
N ALA A 112 -40.79 -0.02 4.61
CA ALA A 112 -39.49 0.03 5.26
C ALA A 112 -39.52 0.76 6.62
N GLY A 113 -40.55 1.55 6.87
CA GLY A 113 -40.67 2.35 8.09
C GLY A 113 -39.66 3.50 8.14
N ILE A 114 -39.30 4.07 6.98
CA ILE A 114 -38.37 5.21 6.90
C ILE A 114 -39.08 6.46 6.36
N PRO A 115 -38.72 7.67 6.85
CA PRO A 115 -39.22 8.92 6.30
C PRO A 115 -38.85 9.09 4.81
N LYS A 116 -39.79 9.60 4.00
CA LYS A 116 -39.57 9.85 2.57
C LYS A 116 -38.37 10.76 2.28
N ASN A 117 -38.07 11.72 3.16
CA ASN A 117 -36.93 12.64 2.99
C ASN A 117 -35.55 11.96 3.11
N ARG A 118 -35.49 10.71 3.61
CA ARG A 118 -34.28 9.88 3.57
C ARG A 118 -34.08 9.20 2.22
N ILE A 119 -35.08 9.19 1.35
CA ILE A 119 -35.05 8.51 0.06
C ILE A 119 -34.84 9.52 -1.05
N THR A 120 -33.71 9.39 -1.76
CA THR A 120 -33.45 10.06 -3.03
C THR A 120 -33.79 9.11 -4.16
N ILE A 121 -34.68 9.51 -5.08
CA ILE A 121 -34.92 8.79 -6.32
C ILE A 121 -34.15 9.48 -7.44
N GLN A 122 -33.47 8.69 -8.27
CA GLN A 122 -32.85 9.15 -9.48
C GLN A 122 -33.29 8.26 -10.66
N GLU A 123 -33.80 8.92 -11.70
CA GLU A 123 -34.13 8.29 -12.95
C GLU A 123 -32.85 7.98 -13.75
N ILE A 124 -32.71 6.74 -14.19
CA ILE A 124 -31.60 6.25 -15.00
C ILE A 124 -31.95 6.38 -16.47
N LYS A 125 -31.12 7.13 -17.19
CA LYS A 125 -31.18 7.31 -18.64
C LYS A 125 -30.01 6.59 -19.29
N ASP A 126 -30.12 6.29 -20.58
CA ASP A 126 -29.03 5.70 -21.34
C ASP A 126 -27.84 6.68 -21.48
N PRO A 127 -26.59 6.18 -21.45
CA PRO A 127 -26.22 4.79 -21.17
C PRO A 127 -26.34 4.42 -19.68
N VAL A 128 -27.05 3.32 -19.41
CA VAL A 128 -27.46 2.85 -18.07
C VAL A 128 -26.29 2.75 -17.10
N GLU A 129 -25.19 2.14 -17.55
CA GLU A 129 -24.01 1.87 -16.72
C GLU A 129 -23.37 3.16 -16.20
N LEU A 130 -23.15 4.15 -17.08
CA LEU A 130 -22.56 5.44 -16.70
C LEU A 130 -23.49 6.22 -15.77
N ALA A 131 -24.80 6.18 -16.02
CA ALA A 131 -25.79 6.84 -15.17
C ALA A 131 -25.80 6.24 -13.76
N ILE A 132 -25.67 4.91 -13.62
CA ILE A 132 -25.55 4.24 -12.33
C ILE A 132 -24.22 4.61 -11.66
N TYR A 133 -23.08 4.50 -12.35
CA TYR A 133 -21.78 4.82 -11.76
C TYR A 133 -21.72 6.24 -11.22
N ARG A 134 -22.24 7.21 -11.99
CA ARG A 134 -22.32 8.62 -11.56
C ARG A 134 -23.30 8.78 -10.41
N GLY A 135 -24.49 8.18 -10.47
CA GLY A 135 -25.46 8.25 -9.40
C GLY A 135 -24.91 7.74 -8.06
N VAL A 136 -24.21 6.61 -8.07
CA VAL A 136 -23.58 6.05 -6.86
C VAL A 136 -22.47 6.97 -6.35
N ARG A 137 -21.56 7.43 -7.22
CA ARG A 137 -20.46 8.32 -6.84
C ARG A 137 -20.98 9.64 -6.27
N ASP A 138 -21.86 10.33 -6.99
CA ASP A 138 -22.37 11.65 -6.62
C ASP A 138 -23.16 11.58 -5.31
N PHE A 139 -23.84 10.46 -5.05
CA PHE A 139 -24.51 10.20 -3.78
C PHE A 139 -23.52 9.94 -2.64
N ALA A 140 -22.47 9.15 -2.88
CA ALA A 140 -21.41 8.91 -1.89
C ALA A 140 -20.70 10.22 -1.50
N GLU A 141 -20.36 11.05 -2.49
CA GLU A 141 -19.73 12.36 -2.28
C GLU A 141 -20.64 13.32 -1.52
N ARG A 142 -21.94 13.39 -1.89
CA ARG A 142 -22.92 14.29 -1.24
C ARG A 142 -23.03 14.08 0.27
N TYR A 143 -22.92 12.83 0.73
CA TYR A 143 -23.08 12.45 2.12
C TYR A 143 -21.74 12.05 2.79
N GLU A 144 -20.61 12.33 2.13
CA GLU A 144 -19.26 12.01 2.61
C GLU A 144 -19.09 10.55 3.09
N LEU A 145 -19.69 9.62 2.36
CA LEU A 145 -19.81 8.22 2.75
C LEU A 145 -18.51 7.46 2.46
N LYS A 146 -18.02 6.72 3.46
CA LYS A 146 -16.93 5.76 3.25
C LYS A 146 -17.48 4.46 2.65
N PRO A 147 -16.69 3.71 1.86
CA PRO A 147 -17.14 2.46 1.24
C PRO A 147 -17.78 1.47 2.22
N HIS A 148 -17.17 1.27 3.40
CA HIS A 148 -17.69 0.35 4.42
C HIS A 148 -18.98 0.81 5.11
N GLU A 149 -19.42 2.05 4.90
CA GLU A 149 -20.68 2.61 5.43
C GLU A 149 -21.83 2.44 4.43
N MET A 150 -21.56 1.96 3.22
CA MET A 150 -22.52 1.81 2.13
C MET A 150 -22.85 0.34 1.83
N ALA A 151 -24.11 0.12 1.48
CA ALA A 151 -24.62 -1.12 0.91
C ALA A 151 -25.14 -0.86 -0.50
N ILE A 152 -24.68 -1.65 -1.48
CA ILE A 152 -25.25 -1.68 -2.82
C ILE A 152 -26.18 -2.87 -2.96
N ASP A 153 -27.41 -2.60 -3.37
CA ASP A 153 -28.47 -3.58 -3.58
C ASP A 153 -28.81 -3.74 -5.07
N PRO A 154 -28.23 -4.78 -5.72
CA PRO A 154 -28.48 -5.09 -7.11
C PRO A 154 -29.74 -5.96 -7.33
N THR A 155 -30.58 -6.19 -6.31
CA THR A 155 -31.68 -7.20 -6.40
C THR A 155 -32.71 -6.86 -7.47
N GLY A 156 -32.98 -5.57 -7.69
CA GLY A 156 -33.95 -5.10 -8.67
C GLY A 156 -33.32 -4.68 -10.01
N GLY A 157 -34.11 -4.01 -10.82
CA GLY A 157 -33.69 -3.41 -12.09
C GLY A 157 -33.61 -4.41 -13.26
N LYS A 158 -33.27 -3.87 -14.45
CA LYS A 158 -32.86 -4.71 -15.59
C LYS A 158 -31.50 -5.33 -15.28
N LYS A 159 -31.17 -6.46 -15.91
CA LYS A 159 -29.87 -7.15 -15.72
C LYS A 159 -28.67 -6.22 -15.87
N SER A 160 -28.71 -5.29 -16.84
CA SER A 160 -27.66 -4.28 -17.02
C SER A 160 -27.54 -3.32 -15.84
N MET A 161 -28.66 -2.94 -15.21
CA MET A 161 -28.67 -2.10 -14.02
C MET A 161 -28.09 -2.85 -12.82
N SER A 162 -28.56 -4.08 -12.57
CA SER A 162 -28.08 -4.92 -11.47
C SER A 162 -26.57 -5.18 -11.59
N ALA A 163 -26.10 -5.53 -12.80
CA ALA A 163 -24.68 -5.74 -13.07
C ALA A 163 -23.86 -4.47 -12.88
N SER A 164 -24.36 -3.32 -13.34
CA SER A 164 -23.69 -2.04 -13.16
C SER A 164 -23.64 -1.62 -11.69
N ALA A 165 -24.72 -1.77 -10.94
CA ALA A 165 -24.72 -1.48 -9.50
C ALA A 165 -23.72 -2.37 -8.76
N ALA A 166 -23.74 -3.68 -9.02
CA ALA A 166 -22.77 -4.60 -8.43
C ALA A 166 -21.33 -4.21 -8.77
N LEU A 167 -21.03 -3.86 -10.04
CA LEU A 167 -19.70 -3.41 -10.43
C LEU A 167 -19.31 -2.08 -9.76
N ALA A 168 -20.24 -1.14 -9.62
CA ALA A 168 -20.02 0.12 -8.92
C ALA A 168 -19.64 -0.14 -7.46
N GLY A 169 -20.40 -1.00 -6.78
CA GLY A 169 -20.11 -1.40 -5.40
C GLY A 169 -18.74 -2.05 -5.26
N PHE A 170 -18.42 -2.97 -6.16
CA PHE A 170 -17.11 -3.64 -6.19
C PHE A 170 -15.96 -2.65 -6.38
N LEU A 171 -16.06 -1.75 -7.36
CA LEU A 171 -15.00 -0.77 -7.65
C LEU A 171 -14.79 0.19 -6.48
N LEU A 172 -15.87 0.66 -5.86
CA LEU A 172 -15.84 1.53 -4.70
C LEU A 172 -15.38 0.81 -3.42
N GLY A 173 -15.45 -0.51 -3.35
CA GLY A 173 -15.23 -1.28 -2.13
C GLY A 173 -16.43 -1.25 -1.16
N ALA A 174 -17.62 -0.92 -1.65
CA ALA A 174 -18.85 -0.98 -0.86
C ALA A 174 -19.37 -2.42 -0.75
N ARG A 175 -20.10 -2.72 0.33
CA ARG A 175 -20.69 -4.07 0.47
C ARG A 175 -21.80 -4.26 -0.53
N ILE A 176 -21.82 -5.39 -1.23
CA ILE A 176 -22.92 -5.75 -2.12
C ILE A 176 -23.82 -6.70 -1.34
N VAL A 177 -25.05 -6.25 -1.05
CA VAL A 177 -26.06 -7.02 -0.32
C VAL A 177 -27.31 -7.13 -1.17
N TYR A 178 -28.00 -8.26 -1.14
CA TYR A 178 -29.20 -8.45 -1.96
C TYR A 178 -30.24 -9.28 -1.21
N VAL A 179 -31.50 -9.20 -1.64
CA VAL A 179 -32.58 -10.03 -1.12
C VAL A 179 -32.68 -11.27 -2.00
N ASP A 180 -32.34 -12.42 -1.45
CA ASP A 180 -32.50 -13.72 -2.11
C ASP A 180 -33.76 -14.42 -1.57
N SER A 181 -34.20 -15.50 -2.21
CA SER A 181 -35.36 -16.28 -1.79
C SER A 181 -35.06 -17.77 -1.82
N SER A 182 -35.43 -18.47 -0.76
CA SER A 182 -35.14 -19.91 -0.66
C SER A 182 -36.11 -20.79 -1.46
N LYS A 183 -37.26 -20.24 -1.87
CA LYS A 183 -38.27 -20.95 -2.67
C LYS A 183 -38.83 -20.07 -3.77
N TYR A 184 -39.11 -20.72 -4.90
CA TYR A 184 -39.74 -20.11 -6.07
C TYR A 184 -40.96 -20.92 -6.49
N HIS A 185 -41.99 -20.24 -7.01
CA HIS A 185 -43.14 -20.91 -7.59
C HIS A 185 -42.70 -21.73 -8.81
N PRO A 186 -43.01 -23.04 -8.89
CA PRO A 186 -42.44 -23.93 -9.92
C PRO A 186 -42.73 -23.51 -11.36
N GLN A 187 -43.91 -22.92 -11.61
CA GLN A 187 -44.38 -22.56 -12.94
C GLN A 187 -43.95 -21.14 -13.33
N ASP A 188 -44.26 -20.17 -12.47
CA ASP A 188 -44.06 -18.75 -12.74
C ASP A 188 -42.62 -18.27 -12.45
N ARG A 189 -41.81 -19.10 -11.78
CA ARG A 189 -40.44 -18.78 -11.33
C ARG A 189 -40.34 -17.47 -10.52
N ILE A 190 -41.43 -17.08 -9.88
CA ILE A 190 -41.49 -15.94 -8.96
C ILE A 190 -41.12 -16.38 -7.54
N PRO A 191 -40.53 -15.51 -6.71
CA PRO A 191 -40.25 -15.81 -5.31
C PRO A 191 -41.53 -16.13 -4.55
N ILE A 192 -41.49 -17.12 -3.65
CA ILE A 192 -42.58 -17.36 -2.71
C ILE A 192 -42.45 -16.35 -1.56
N ALA A 193 -43.43 -15.44 -1.43
CA ALA A 193 -43.49 -14.45 -0.37
C ALA A 193 -43.31 -15.08 1.02
N GLY A 194 -42.45 -14.52 1.86
CA GLY A 194 -42.10 -15.05 3.16
C GLY A 194 -40.89 -15.99 3.20
N THR A 195 -40.24 -16.21 2.07
CA THR A 195 -39.03 -17.05 1.96
C THR A 195 -37.77 -16.24 1.62
N GLU A 196 -37.91 -14.92 1.59
CA GLU A 196 -36.87 -13.95 1.36
C GLU A 196 -35.88 -13.91 2.53
N TYR A 197 -34.60 -13.66 2.24
CA TYR A 197 -33.55 -13.44 3.23
C TYR A 197 -32.47 -12.47 2.69
N PRO A 198 -31.85 -11.64 3.54
CA PRO A 198 -30.75 -10.78 3.13
C PRO A 198 -29.46 -11.59 2.98
N ARG A 199 -28.70 -11.33 1.92
CA ARG A 199 -27.47 -12.06 1.61
C ARG A 199 -26.37 -11.12 1.17
N VAL A 200 -25.12 -11.41 1.56
CA VAL A 200 -23.94 -10.71 1.07
C VAL A 200 -23.37 -11.41 -0.17
N LEU A 201 -23.03 -10.63 -1.18
CA LEU A 201 -22.19 -11.08 -2.27
C LEU A 201 -20.73 -10.85 -1.87
N HIS A 202 -19.97 -11.94 -1.76
CA HIS A 202 -18.54 -11.88 -1.40
C HIS A 202 -17.76 -11.07 -2.43
N ASN A 203 -16.75 -10.35 -1.95
CA ASN A 203 -15.92 -9.55 -2.84
C ASN A 203 -15.05 -10.53 -3.64
N PRO A 204 -15.05 -10.49 -4.99
CA PRO A 204 -14.15 -11.31 -5.79
C PRO A 204 -12.67 -11.19 -5.38
N LEU A 205 -12.24 -10.07 -4.80
CA LEU A 205 -10.88 -9.91 -4.25
C LEU A 205 -10.61 -10.82 -3.05
N ASP A 206 -11.61 -11.35 -2.37
CA ASP A 206 -11.41 -12.37 -1.34
C ASP A 206 -10.84 -13.68 -1.95
N VAL A 207 -11.03 -13.87 -3.26
CA VAL A 207 -10.52 -15.03 -4.01
C VAL A 207 -9.39 -14.65 -4.98
N PHE A 208 -9.48 -13.47 -5.59
CA PHE A 208 -8.53 -12.99 -6.61
C PHE A 208 -7.58 -11.89 -6.10
N GLY A 209 -7.61 -11.58 -4.80
CA GLY A 209 -6.76 -10.56 -4.17
C GLY A 209 -5.27 -10.84 -4.33
N ASP A 210 -4.89 -12.11 -4.55
CA ASP A 210 -3.53 -12.53 -4.88
C ASP A 210 -2.90 -11.68 -5.99
N LEU A 211 -3.67 -11.31 -7.03
CA LEU A 211 -3.16 -10.48 -8.13
C LEU A 211 -2.78 -9.07 -7.67
N GLU A 212 -3.56 -8.46 -6.77
CA GLU A 212 -3.24 -7.13 -6.24
C GLU A 212 -2.08 -7.20 -5.25
N PHE A 213 -2.05 -8.23 -4.39
CA PHE A 213 -0.90 -8.48 -3.52
C PHE A 213 0.39 -8.70 -4.31
N ASP A 214 0.34 -9.43 -5.43
CA ASP A 214 1.48 -9.66 -6.30
C ASP A 214 1.97 -8.37 -6.96
N ARG A 215 1.05 -7.47 -7.37
CA ARG A 215 1.44 -6.16 -7.89
C ARG A 215 2.10 -5.28 -6.82
N ILE A 216 1.59 -5.29 -5.59
CA ILE A 216 2.22 -4.58 -4.46
C ILE A 216 3.63 -5.12 -4.22
N LYS A 217 3.79 -6.45 -4.14
CA LYS A 217 5.09 -7.11 -3.97
C LYS A 217 6.04 -6.80 -5.13
N GLN A 218 5.55 -6.78 -6.36
CA GLN A 218 6.34 -6.42 -7.54
C GLN A 218 6.83 -4.97 -7.49
N ALA A 219 5.94 -4.02 -7.14
CA ALA A 219 6.33 -2.62 -6.96
C ALA A 219 7.37 -2.46 -5.84
N TYR A 220 7.23 -3.17 -4.73
CA TYR A 220 8.23 -3.20 -3.66
C TYR A 220 9.59 -3.74 -4.14
N ARG A 221 9.61 -4.88 -4.86
CA ARG A 221 10.85 -5.47 -5.40
C ARG A 221 11.58 -4.53 -6.36
N ASN A 222 10.82 -3.72 -7.10
CA ASN A 222 11.35 -2.72 -8.02
C ASN A 222 11.82 -1.43 -7.31
N GLY A 223 11.68 -1.32 -5.98
CA GLY A 223 12.03 -0.11 -5.23
C GLY A 223 10.99 0.99 -5.27
N ASN A 224 9.81 0.75 -5.86
CA ASN A 224 8.73 1.72 -5.97
C ASN A 224 7.90 1.75 -4.67
N TYR A 225 8.56 2.01 -3.53
CA TYR A 225 7.93 1.91 -2.21
C TYR A 225 6.71 2.82 -2.03
N ASN A 226 6.73 4.03 -2.60
CA ASN A 226 5.57 4.94 -2.54
C ASN A 226 4.37 4.39 -3.35
N GLN A 227 4.61 3.82 -4.53
CA GLN A 227 3.55 3.23 -5.34
C GLN A 227 2.94 2.01 -4.63
N ALA A 228 3.81 1.11 -4.16
CA ALA A 228 3.40 -0.07 -3.42
C ALA A 228 2.66 0.29 -2.12
N LEU A 229 3.08 1.35 -1.43
CA LEU A 229 2.39 1.90 -0.26
C LEU A 229 0.96 2.32 -0.62
N HIS A 230 0.78 3.17 -1.64
CA HIS A 230 -0.56 3.63 -2.04
C HIS A 230 -1.46 2.49 -2.50
N MET A 231 -0.92 1.51 -3.23
CA MET A 231 -1.67 0.33 -3.64
C MET A 231 -2.11 -0.52 -2.43
N ALA A 232 -1.23 -0.71 -1.44
CA ALA A 232 -1.54 -1.46 -0.24
C ALA A 232 -2.57 -0.74 0.66
N GLU A 233 -2.47 0.58 0.81
CA GLU A 233 -3.44 1.41 1.52
C GLU A 233 -4.82 1.30 0.86
N SER A 234 -4.89 1.52 -0.46
CA SER A 234 -6.14 1.42 -1.22
C SER A 234 -6.75 0.01 -1.13
N LEU A 235 -5.93 -1.04 -1.21
CA LEU A 235 -6.41 -2.41 -1.09
C LEU A 235 -6.97 -2.69 0.31
N SER A 236 -6.29 -2.20 1.37
CA SER A 236 -6.74 -2.38 2.76
C SER A 236 -8.12 -1.76 3.03
N GLU A 237 -8.49 -0.69 2.32
CA GLU A 237 -9.80 -0.04 2.48
C GLU A 237 -10.95 -0.81 1.82
N ARG A 238 -10.65 -1.70 0.86
CA ARG A 238 -11.66 -2.43 0.07
C ARG A 238 -11.82 -3.90 0.44
N LEU A 239 -10.87 -4.46 1.19
CA LEU A 239 -10.91 -5.85 1.66
C LEU A 239 -11.73 -5.97 2.94
N TYR A 240 -12.47 -7.08 3.08
CA TYR A 240 -13.12 -7.42 4.35
C TYR A 240 -12.09 -7.79 5.42
N GLU A 241 -11.00 -8.49 5.02
CA GLU A 241 -9.87 -8.86 5.87
C GLU A 241 -8.60 -8.08 5.45
N PRO A 242 -8.38 -6.87 6.01
CA PRO A 242 -7.34 -5.96 5.51
C PRO A 242 -5.93 -6.24 6.04
N ARG A 243 -5.77 -7.21 6.95
CA ARG A 243 -4.56 -7.37 7.77
C ARG A 243 -3.27 -7.56 6.97
N GLU A 244 -3.32 -8.34 5.88
CA GLU A 244 -2.14 -8.51 5.01
C GLU A 244 -1.78 -7.20 4.28
N ALA A 245 -2.79 -6.48 3.79
CA ALA A 245 -2.60 -5.19 3.12
C ALA A 245 -2.10 -4.11 4.08
N GLU A 246 -2.56 -4.10 5.33
CA GLU A 246 -2.02 -3.25 6.42
C GLU A 246 -0.55 -3.57 6.71
N ALA A 247 -0.18 -4.85 6.76
CA ALA A 247 1.21 -5.26 6.96
C ALA A 247 2.10 -4.83 5.79
N LEU A 248 1.62 -4.99 4.55
CA LEU A 248 2.33 -4.50 3.35
C LEU A 248 2.43 -2.97 3.32
N THR A 249 1.43 -2.25 3.82
CA THR A 249 1.46 -0.79 4.00
C THR A 249 2.62 -0.39 4.92
N LEU A 250 2.72 -1.03 6.10
CA LEU A 250 3.82 -0.77 7.05
C LEU A 250 5.19 -1.15 6.47
N LEU A 251 5.28 -2.27 5.75
CA LEU A 251 6.50 -2.72 5.08
C LEU A 251 6.99 -1.71 4.04
N ASN A 252 6.12 -1.27 3.13
CA ASN A 252 6.48 -0.29 2.11
C ASN A 252 6.85 1.07 2.71
N ARG A 253 6.12 1.51 3.74
CA ARG A 253 6.40 2.77 4.44
C ARG A 253 7.74 2.73 5.18
N GLY A 254 8.04 1.64 5.88
CA GLY A 254 9.27 1.49 6.67
C GLY A 254 10.52 1.39 5.81
N TYR A 255 10.53 0.47 4.84
CA TYR A 255 11.68 0.34 3.93
C TYR A 255 11.80 1.51 2.95
N GLY A 256 10.69 2.14 2.55
CA GLY A 256 10.73 3.38 1.77
C GLY A 256 11.27 4.59 2.54
N ALA A 257 11.11 4.63 3.87
CA ALA A 257 11.78 5.62 4.71
C ALA A 257 13.28 5.33 4.81
N TRP A 258 13.66 4.07 5.04
CA TRP A 258 15.07 3.66 5.08
C TRP A 258 15.78 3.97 3.75
N ASP A 259 15.17 3.64 2.60
CA ASP A 259 15.78 3.89 1.29
C ASP A 259 16.06 5.37 1.02
N ARG A 260 15.29 6.27 1.67
CA ARG A 260 15.46 7.72 1.64
C ARG A 260 16.27 8.29 2.81
N PHE A 261 16.93 7.43 3.59
CA PHE A 261 17.77 7.82 4.74
C PHE A 261 16.98 8.49 5.89
N ASP A 262 15.65 8.35 5.92
CA ASP A 262 14.79 8.77 7.03
C ASP A 262 14.74 7.65 8.08
N PHE A 263 15.85 7.49 8.80
CA PHE A 263 16.04 6.37 9.73
C PHE A 263 15.09 6.44 10.93
N GLU A 264 14.77 7.63 11.44
CA GLU A 264 13.85 7.80 12.57
C GLU A 264 12.45 7.26 12.21
N LYS A 265 11.91 7.68 11.06
CA LYS A 265 10.60 7.18 10.60
C LYS A 265 10.65 5.70 10.26
N ALA A 266 11.76 5.22 9.71
CA ALA A 266 11.93 3.82 9.38
C ALA A 266 11.93 2.94 10.64
N VAL A 267 12.67 3.30 11.70
CA VAL A 267 12.63 2.61 13.00
C VAL A 267 11.20 2.53 13.54
N GLN A 268 10.51 3.67 13.61
CA GLN A 268 9.15 3.74 14.15
C GLN A 268 8.18 2.83 13.38
N THR A 269 8.29 2.83 12.05
CA THR A 269 7.38 2.07 11.18
C THR A 269 7.71 0.57 11.17
N LEU A 270 8.98 0.20 11.13
CA LEU A 270 9.42 -1.20 11.10
C LEU A 270 9.18 -1.91 12.45
N ARG A 271 9.22 -1.19 13.58
CA ARG A 271 8.76 -1.73 14.89
C ARG A 271 7.27 -2.07 14.86
N LYS A 272 6.44 -1.15 14.37
CA LYS A 272 4.99 -1.39 14.17
C LYS A 272 4.73 -2.56 13.24
N LEU A 273 5.50 -2.68 12.16
CA LEU A 273 5.43 -3.84 11.26
C LEU A 273 5.72 -5.14 12.00
N LYS A 274 6.81 -5.20 12.78
CA LYS A 274 7.19 -6.39 13.54
C LYS A 274 6.08 -6.80 14.52
N GLU A 275 5.51 -5.84 15.25
CA GLU A 275 4.39 -6.07 16.16
C GLU A 275 3.15 -6.60 15.42
N ASN A 276 2.81 -5.99 14.29
CA ASN A 276 1.69 -6.41 13.45
C ASN A 276 1.88 -7.84 12.92
N LEU A 277 3.07 -8.15 12.37
CA LEU A 277 3.40 -9.49 11.90
C LEU A 277 3.36 -10.52 13.01
N ASN A 278 3.94 -10.24 14.19
CA ASN A 278 3.90 -11.16 15.32
C ASN A 278 2.46 -11.49 15.77
N ARG A 279 1.54 -10.53 15.65
CA ARG A 279 0.14 -10.70 16.03
C ARG A 279 -0.67 -11.47 15.01
N PHE A 280 -0.50 -11.17 13.72
CA PHE A 280 -1.43 -11.62 12.67
C PHE A 280 -0.87 -12.71 11.75
N LEU A 281 0.45 -12.83 11.63
CA LEU A 281 1.07 -13.84 10.77
C LEU A 281 0.67 -15.29 11.13
N PRO A 282 0.56 -15.69 12.42
CA PRO A 282 0.10 -17.04 12.78
C PRO A 282 -1.34 -17.34 12.34
N LEU A 283 -2.13 -16.31 12.07
CA LEU A 283 -3.55 -16.41 11.69
C LEU A 283 -3.75 -16.33 10.18
N GLY A 284 -2.88 -15.61 9.46
CA GLY A 284 -3.10 -15.21 8.07
C GLY A 284 -2.42 -16.07 6.99
N GLY A 285 -1.47 -16.95 7.34
CA GLY A 285 -0.81 -17.82 6.36
C GLY A 285 0.06 -17.11 5.31
N TRP A 286 0.50 -15.87 5.58
CA TRP A 286 1.25 -15.04 4.63
C TRP A 286 2.67 -15.58 4.39
N LYS A 287 2.91 -16.20 3.24
CA LYS A 287 4.18 -16.88 2.91
C LYS A 287 5.43 -15.99 3.03
N TRP A 288 5.28 -14.69 2.80
CA TRP A 288 6.37 -13.71 2.85
C TRP A 288 6.71 -13.25 4.28
N GLY A 289 5.76 -13.33 5.22
CA GLY A 289 5.86 -12.69 6.54
C GLY A 289 7.00 -13.26 7.39
N SER A 290 7.20 -14.58 7.41
CA SER A 290 8.25 -15.22 8.22
C SER A 290 9.65 -14.78 7.80
N SER A 291 9.88 -14.63 6.49
CA SER A 291 11.14 -14.10 5.96
C SER A 291 11.38 -12.67 6.45
N VAL A 292 10.35 -11.82 6.38
CA VAL A 292 10.44 -10.43 6.84
C VAL A 292 10.71 -10.34 8.34
N VAL A 293 10.03 -11.14 9.18
CA VAL A 293 10.27 -11.15 10.63
C VAL A 293 11.75 -11.46 10.93
N SER A 294 12.33 -12.47 10.27
CA SER A 294 13.75 -12.82 10.45
C SER A 294 14.70 -11.70 10.03
N HIS A 295 14.37 -10.95 8.98
CA HIS A 295 15.15 -9.77 8.58
C HIS A 295 15.03 -8.65 9.61
N LEU A 296 13.81 -8.34 10.07
CA LEU A 296 13.55 -7.28 11.05
C LEU A 296 14.27 -7.52 12.38
N GLU A 297 14.39 -8.77 12.83
CA GLU A 297 15.15 -9.12 14.03
C GLU A 297 16.63 -8.71 13.94
N LYS A 298 17.23 -8.82 12.75
CA LYS A 298 18.63 -8.44 12.51
C LYS A 298 18.77 -6.95 12.20
N GLN A 299 17.76 -6.36 11.56
CA GLN A 299 17.83 -5.01 11.01
C GLN A 299 17.42 -3.90 11.98
N LEU A 300 16.51 -4.18 12.92
CA LEU A 300 16.07 -3.17 13.88
C LEU A 300 17.23 -2.58 14.71
N PRO A 301 18.16 -3.38 15.27
CA PRO A 301 19.31 -2.80 15.97
C PRO A 301 20.15 -1.89 15.07
N ILE A 302 20.33 -2.27 13.81
CA ILE A 302 21.16 -1.51 12.85
C ILE A 302 20.51 -0.19 12.49
N ILE A 303 19.20 -0.19 12.22
CA ILE A 303 18.50 1.04 11.85
C ILE A 303 18.31 1.98 13.04
N GLU A 304 18.25 1.44 14.27
CA GLU A 304 18.31 2.20 15.51
C GLU A 304 19.68 2.86 15.69
N ASP A 305 20.77 2.13 15.45
CA ASP A 305 22.13 2.68 15.46
C ASP A 305 22.29 3.77 14.39
N LEU A 306 21.78 3.54 13.16
CA LEU A 306 21.80 4.52 12.07
C LEU A 306 21.00 5.79 12.42
N ALA A 307 19.83 5.65 13.05
CA ALA A 307 19.05 6.79 13.51
C ALA A 307 19.85 7.58 14.57
N SER A 308 20.34 6.90 15.61
CA SER A 308 21.12 7.50 16.70
C SER A 308 22.34 8.26 16.20
N ILE A 309 23.16 7.66 15.33
CA ILE A 309 24.36 8.32 14.81
C ILE A 309 24.00 9.48 13.89
N THR A 310 22.97 9.35 13.05
CA THR A 310 22.57 10.43 12.13
C THR A 310 22.09 11.65 12.92
N THR A 311 21.27 11.44 13.96
CA THR A 311 20.83 12.53 14.85
C THR A 311 22.02 13.23 15.50
N ARG A 312 23.00 12.48 16.02
CA ARG A 312 24.22 13.05 16.63
C ARG A 312 25.06 13.83 15.62
N VAL A 313 25.26 13.29 14.42
CA VAL A 313 26.01 13.96 13.35
C VAL A 313 25.32 15.24 12.89
N CYS A 314 24.00 15.24 12.75
CA CYS A 314 23.23 16.45 12.44
C CYS A 314 23.33 17.52 13.53
N ASN A 315 23.60 17.14 14.78
CA ASN A 315 23.85 18.05 15.90
C ASN A 315 25.32 18.50 16.00
N GLY A 316 26.15 18.17 15.02
CA GLY A 316 27.55 18.59 14.95
C GLY A 316 28.54 17.66 15.67
N GLU A 317 28.09 16.52 16.20
CA GLU A 317 29.02 15.50 16.70
C GLU A 317 29.65 14.72 15.54
N LYS A 318 30.89 14.25 15.70
CA LYS A 318 31.54 13.38 14.73
C LYS A 318 31.80 11.99 15.36
N PRO A 319 31.84 10.91 14.56
CA PRO A 319 32.14 9.57 15.07
C PRO A 319 33.51 9.52 15.75
N LYS A 320 33.62 8.84 16.90
CA LYS A 320 34.88 8.77 17.67
C LYS A 320 35.86 7.73 17.14
N ASN A 321 35.34 6.74 16.43
CA ASN A 321 36.11 5.66 15.85
C ASN A 321 35.43 5.12 14.58
N MET A 322 36.13 4.22 13.89
CA MET A 322 35.64 3.61 12.67
C MET A 322 34.37 2.79 12.90
N GLU A 323 34.26 2.07 14.02
CA GLU A 323 33.12 1.20 14.32
C GLU A 323 31.82 1.98 14.49
N GLU A 324 31.93 3.18 15.05
CA GLU A 324 30.81 4.11 15.18
C GLU A 324 30.38 4.64 13.80
N GLY A 325 31.31 5.13 12.97
CA GLY A 325 30.97 5.77 11.69
C GLY A 325 30.70 4.82 10.52
N LEU A 326 31.30 3.63 10.52
CA LEU A 326 31.26 2.69 9.39
C LEU A 326 29.84 2.22 9.00
N PRO A 327 28.87 2.04 9.92
CA PRO A 327 27.48 1.75 9.56
C PRO A 327 26.89 2.74 8.54
N LEU A 328 27.20 4.04 8.66
CA LEU A 328 26.72 5.05 7.69
C LEU A 328 27.30 4.81 6.29
N VAL A 329 28.59 4.46 6.22
CA VAL A 329 29.28 4.14 4.95
C VAL A 329 28.70 2.86 4.34
N LEU A 330 28.52 1.81 5.14
CA LEU A 330 27.95 0.55 4.69
C LEU A 330 26.50 0.70 4.22
N ASN A 331 25.71 1.53 4.89
CA ASN A 331 24.35 1.86 4.44
C ASN A 331 24.35 2.54 3.06
N HIS A 332 25.25 3.49 2.82
CA HIS A 332 25.39 4.14 1.51
C HIS A 332 25.82 3.14 0.42
N LEU A 333 26.77 2.27 0.72
CA LEU A 333 27.21 1.22 -0.21
C LEU A 333 26.08 0.23 -0.52
N ALA A 334 25.29 -0.13 0.48
CA ALA A 334 24.11 -0.98 0.31
C ALA A 334 23.04 -0.28 -0.54
N ALA A 335 22.82 1.02 -0.33
CA ALA A 335 21.93 1.81 -1.19
C ALA A 335 22.41 1.84 -2.65
N ALA A 336 23.71 2.00 -2.87
CA ALA A 336 24.30 1.93 -4.21
C ALA A 336 24.07 0.57 -4.89
N LYS A 337 24.21 -0.54 -4.15
CA LYS A 337 23.89 -1.90 -4.63
C LYS A 337 22.39 -2.03 -4.97
N ARG A 338 21.50 -1.50 -4.14
CA ARG A 338 20.05 -1.53 -4.39
C ARG A 338 19.68 -0.74 -5.65
N ALA A 339 20.19 0.48 -5.80
CA ALA A 339 20.00 1.30 -7.00
C ALA A 339 20.46 0.55 -8.27
N LEU A 340 21.63 -0.10 -8.23
CA LEU A 340 22.11 -0.90 -9.35
C LEU A 340 21.19 -2.07 -9.69
N SER A 341 20.70 -2.80 -8.68
CA SER A 341 19.79 -3.93 -8.91
C SER A 341 18.47 -3.51 -9.56
N ARG A 342 18.06 -2.26 -9.35
CA ARG A 342 16.89 -1.61 -9.98
C ARG A 342 17.21 -0.95 -11.33
N ARG A 343 18.45 -1.05 -11.80
CA ARG A 343 18.98 -0.41 -13.03
C ARG A 343 18.97 1.12 -12.99
N GLU A 344 19.01 1.71 -11.80
CA GLU A 344 19.17 3.16 -11.59
C GLU A 344 20.66 3.53 -11.67
N ILE A 345 21.19 3.53 -12.90
CA ILE A 345 22.64 3.59 -13.15
C ILE A 345 23.29 4.86 -12.57
N GLY A 346 22.78 6.06 -12.88
CA GLY A 346 23.39 7.29 -12.41
C GLY A 346 23.29 7.49 -10.90
N THR A 347 22.15 7.10 -10.30
CA THR A 347 21.98 7.09 -8.83
C THR A 347 22.99 6.18 -8.17
N SER A 348 23.22 4.99 -8.73
CA SER A 348 24.21 4.06 -8.20
C SER A 348 25.64 4.64 -8.29
N ILE A 349 26.02 5.28 -9.41
CA ILE A 349 27.32 5.96 -9.54
C ILE A 349 27.49 7.05 -8.48
N LEU A 350 26.47 7.88 -8.28
CA LEU A 350 26.48 8.95 -7.28
C LEU A 350 26.66 8.38 -5.87
N LEU A 351 25.92 7.33 -5.53
CA LEU A 351 26.01 6.69 -4.22
C LEU A 351 27.35 5.97 -4.02
N VAL A 352 27.96 5.39 -5.06
CA VAL A 352 29.32 4.81 -4.98
C VAL A 352 30.35 5.90 -4.69
N TYR A 353 30.27 7.04 -5.39
CA TYR A 353 31.14 8.18 -5.14
C TYR A 353 30.97 8.69 -3.70
N ALA A 354 29.73 8.94 -3.28
CA ALA A 354 29.42 9.41 -1.93
C ALA A 354 29.86 8.43 -0.85
N THR A 355 29.78 7.12 -1.11
CA THR A 355 30.30 6.09 -0.20
C THR A 355 31.81 6.23 -0.03
N LEU A 356 32.54 6.40 -1.12
CA LEU A 356 34.00 6.53 -1.08
C LEU A 356 34.42 7.80 -0.33
N GLU A 357 33.77 8.93 -0.62
CA GLU A 357 34.00 10.21 0.07
C GLU A 357 33.80 10.07 1.58
N ARG A 358 32.62 9.59 2.00
CA ARG A 358 32.32 9.37 3.42
C ARG A 358 33.28 8.42 4.11
N TYR A 359 33.78 7.40 3.41
CA TYR A 359 34.79 6.49 3.97
C TYR A 359 36.14 7.20 4.18
N VAL A 360 36.58 7.98 3.19
CA VAL A 360 37.83 8.75 3.25
C VAL A 360 37.74 9.80 4.36
N ASP A 361 36.64 10.56 4.42
CA ASP A 361 36.43 11.60 5.44
C ASP A 361 36.39 10.98 6.84
N LEU A 362 35.69 9.85 7.01
CA LEU A 362 35.68 9.13 8.28
C LEU A 362 37.09 8.70 8.70
N CYS A 363 37.91 8.21 7.78
CA CYS A 363 39.28 7.82 8.09
C CYS A 363 40.15 9.03 8.48
N LEU A 364 40.08 10.12 7.71
CA LEU A 364 40.85 11.33 8.00
C LEU A 364 40.45 11.95 9.33
N TRP A 365 39.15 11.99 9.62
CA TRP A 365 38.64 12.42 10.91
C TRP A 365 39.14 11.53 12.05
N VAL A 366 38.92 10.20 11.97
CA VAL A 366 39.23 9.28 13.08
C VAL A 366 40.74 9.18 13.35
N TYR A 367 41.57 9.19 12.31
CA TYR A 367 43.01 8.97 12.47
C TYR A 367 43.82 10.26 12.58
N HIS A 368 43.29 11.39 12.11
CA HIS A 368 44.04 12.66 12.05
C HIS A 368 43.26 13.86 12.60
N GLY A 369 42.00 13.71 13.02
CA GLY A 369 41.17 14.82 13.49
C GLY A 369 40.84 15.85 12.40
N LEU A 370 40.99 15.48 11.13
CA LEU A 370 40.76 16.39 10.00
C LEU A 370 39.27 16.45 9.66
N ASP A 371 38.66 17.62 9.88
CA ASP A 371 37.32 17.93 9.40
C ASP A 371 37.33 18.25 7.90
N ASP A 372 36.27 17.86 7.20
CA ASP A 372 36.15 17.98 5.76
C ASP A 372 35.87 19.42 5.29
N GLU A 373 35.10 20.20 6.04
CA GLU A 373 34.75 21.58 5.69
C GLU A 373 35.79 22.59 6.17
N LYS A 374 36.29 22.41 7.40
CA LYS A 374 37.25 23.32 8.06
C LYS A 374 38.45 22.55 8.62
N PRO A 375 39.26 21.92 7.75
CA PRO A 375 40.43 21.15 8.19
C PRO A 375 41.49 22.04 8.85
N ASP A 376 42.08 21.52 9.93
CA ASP A 376 43.33 22.04 10.48
C ASP A 376 44.50 21.12 10.10
N TYR A 377 45.28 21.53 9.10
CA TYR A 377 46.43 20.77 8.63
C TYR A 377 47.70 20.95 9.47
N SER A 378 47.72 21.89 10.44
CA SER A 378 48.94 22.23 11.18
C SER A 378 49.51 21.07 12.00
N GLY A 379 48.63 20.16 12.45
CA GLY A 379 49.01 18.95 13.20
C GLY A 379 49.25 17.70 12.35
N LEU A 380 49.20 17.81 11.01
CA LEU A 380 49.32 16.64 10.14
C LEU A 380 50.79 16.31 9.83
N ASP A 381 51.27 15.17 10.33
CA ASP A 381 52.56 14.60 9.92
C ASP A 381 52.46 14.02 8.50
N LEU A 382 52.93 14.78 7.51
CA LEU A 382 52.78 14.48 6.09
C LEU A 382 54.14 14.47 5.36
N ASP A 383 54.52 13.31 4.81
CA ASP A 383 55.59 13.25 3.81
C ASP A 383 55.13 13.93 2.52
N LEU A 384 55.55 15.19 2.34
CA LEU A 384 55.18 16.02 1.18
C LEU A 384 55.66 15.40 -0.15
N GLU A 385 56.81 14.72 -0.18
CA GLU A 385 57.27 14.08 -1.41
C GLU A 385 56.42 12.85 -1.75
N ALA A 386 56.04 12.04 -0.76
CA ALA A 386 55.05 10.98 -0.96
C ALA A 386 53.70 11.53 -1.41
N PHE A 387 53.22 12.58 -0.75
CA PHE A 387 51.98 13.27 -1.09
C PHE A 387 51.98 13.71 -2.56
N HIS A 388 53.03 14.39 -3.02
CA HIS A 388 53.15 14.81 -4.41
C HIS A 388 53.31 13.64 -5.39
N ARG A 389 53.95 12.51 -4.99
CA ARG A 389 53.98 11.29 -5.81
C ARG A 389 52.57 10.75 -6.04
N ILE A 390 51.74 10.66 -5.00
CA ILE A 390 50.34 10.23 -5.12
C ILE A 390 49.53 11.21 -5.98
N GLY A 391 49.72 12.52 -5.79
CA GLY A 391 49.05 13.56 -6.58
C GLY A 391 49.29 13.43 -8.09
N ARG A 392 50.52 13.09 -8.50
CA ARG A 392 50.86 12.82 -9.91
C ARG A 392 50.16 11.60 -10.50
N ILE A 393 49.78 10.61 -9.68
CA ILE A 393 49.04 9.43 -10.13
C ILE A 393 47.56 9.77 -10.35
N LEU A 394 46.98 10.55 -9.43
CA LEU A 394 45.56 10.94 -9.45
C LEU A 394 45.24 11.99 -10.52
N HIS A 395 46.13 12.96 -10.74
CA HIS A 395 45.86 14.12 -11.59
C HIS A 395 46.77 14.22 -12.81
N LYS A 396 46.17 14.50 -13.97
CA LYS A 396 46.92 14.97 -15.15
C LYS A 396 47.32 16.43 -14.94
N GLY A 397 48.58 16.77 -15.19
CA GLY A 397 49.10 18.14 -15.02
C GLY A 397 49.24 18.58 -13.56
N TYR A 398 49.47 17.64 -12.63
CA TYR A 398 49.61 17.92 -11.20
C TYR A 398 50.69 18.98 -10.91
N GLN A 399 50.32 20.02 -10.16
CA GLN A 399 51.25 21.03 -9.65
C GLN A 399 51.49 20.77 -8.15
N LYS A 400 52.76 20.88 -7.73
CA LYS A 400 53.11 20.75 -6.31
C LYS A 400 52.47 21.91 -5.54
N ARG A 401 51.71 21.56 -4.52
CA ARG A 401 51.09 22.48 -3.55
C ARG A 401 50.89 21.75 -2.24
N GLU A 402 51.03 22.46 -1.14
CA GLU A 402 50.67 21.95 0.18
C GLU A 402 49.15 21.73 0.27
N PRO A 403 48.68 20.83 1.15
CA PRO A 403 47.25 20.67 1.40
C PRO A 403 46.65 21.98 1.92
N GLY A 404 45.46 22.34 1.44
CA GLY A 404 44.79 23.58 1.83
C GLY A 404 43.38 23.66 1.26
N GLY A 405 42.56 24.50 1.89
CA GLY A 405 41.12 24.57 1.63
C GLY A 405 40.35 23.36 2.18
N PRO A 406 39.06 23.20 1.83
CA PRO A 406 38.26 22.05 2.24
C PRO A 406 38.77 20.72 1.68
N VAL A 407 38.56 19.63 2.43
CA VAL A 407 38.93 18.26 2.02
C VAL A 407 37.94 17.76 0.97
N THR A 408 38.19 18.08 -0.30
CA THR A 408 37.49 17.40 -1.41
C THR A 408 37.85 15.91 -1.44
N LEU A 409 37.00 15.03 -1.97
CA LEU A 409 37.34 13.61 -2.16
C LEU A 409 38.73 13.41 -2.79
N SER A 410 39.09 14.25 -3.76
CA SER A 410 40.39 14.14 -4.42
C SER A 410 41.57 14.40 -3.48
N LEU A 411 41.46 15.47 -2.68
CA LEU A 411 42.47 15.80 -1.67
C LEU A 411 42.48 14.73 -0.58
N GLY A 412 41.31 14.29 -0.12
CA GLY A 412 41.17 13.27 0.89
C GLY A 412 41.80 11.94 0.47
N VAL A 413 41.57 11.47 -0.75
CA VAL A 413 42.21 10.26 -1.32
C VAL A 413 43.73 10.42 -1.37
N GLN A 414 44.21 11.61 -1.76
CA GLN A 414 45.66 11.88 -1.81
C GLN A 414 46.28 11.85 -0.41
N LEU A 415 45.63 12.46 0.58
CA LEU A 415 46.05 12.45 1.97
C LEU A 415 46.05 11.03 2.53
N MET A 416 44.91 10.32 2.42
CA MET A 416 44.73 8.99 2.98
C MET A 416 45.67 7.96 2.35
N ALA A 417 45.90 7.98 1.04
CA ALA A 417 46.85 7.08 0.39
C ALA A 417 48.33 7.39 0.75
N THR A 418 48.59 8.58 1.30
CA THR A 418 49.91 8.99 1.79
C THR A 418 50.10 8.61 3.26
N THR A 419 49.15 8.94 4.12
CA THR A 419 49.26 8.77 5.57
C THR A 419 48.82 7.39 6.06
N LYS A 420 47.95 6.71 5.31
CA LYS A 420 47.37 5.40 5.64
C LYS A 420 47.33 4.46 4.42
N PRO A 421 48.48 4.16 3.78
CA PRO A 421 48.55 3.30 2.59
C PRO A 421 48.04 1.87 2.82
N GLU A 422 47.98 1.41 4.07
CA GLU A 422 47.37 0.13 4.46
C GLU A 422 45.84 0.12 4.31
N LEU A 423 45.20 1.28 4.51
CA LEU A 423 43.75 1.45 4.35
C LEU A 423 43.38 1.85 2.91
N LEU A 424 44.24 2.61 2.24
CA LEU A 424 44.06 3.00 0.84
C LEU A 424 45.30 2.70 -0.03
N PRO A 425 45.53 1.43 -0.40
CA PRO A 425 46.67 1.05 -1.22
C PRO A 425 46.68 1.70 -2.61
N GLN A 426 47.88 2.02 -3.12
CA GLN A 426 48.07 2.74 -4.40
C GLN A 426 47.39 2.07 -5.61
N LYS A 427 47.18 0.75 -5.59
CA LYS A 427 46.46 0.01 -6.65
C LYS A 427 45.04 0.53 -6.91
N PHE A 428 44.42 1.20 -5.95
CA PHE A 428 43.07 1.75 -6.08
C PHE A 428 43.02 3.15 -6.67
N LEU A 429 44.14 3.88 -6.77
CA LEU A 429 44.16 5.27 -7.24
C LEU A 429 43.69 5.42 -8.69
N GLY A 430 44.10 4.51 -9.57
CA GLY A 430 43.65 4.46 -10.96
C GLY A 430 42.13 4.24 -11.07
N PRO A 431 41.57 3.19 -10.45
CA PRO A 431 40.13 2.98 -10.33
C PRO A 431 39.35 4.17 -9.74
N ILE A 432 39.83 4.78 -8.65
CA ILE A 432 39.19 5.95 -8.02
C ILE A 432 39.11 7.13 -8.98
N ARG A 433 40.18 7.41 -9.73
CA ARG A 433 40.17 8.43 -10.79
C ARG A 433 39.09 8.15 -11.83
N GLY A 434 38.82 6.89 -12.14
CA GLY A 434 37.70 6.48 -12.99
C GLY A 434 36.34 6.83 -12.39
N ILE A 435 36.12 6.49 -11.12
CA ILE A 435 34.88 6.82 -10.38
C ILE A 435 34.61 8.33 -10.41
N MET A 436 35.63 9.14 -10.09
CA MET A 436 35.51 10.60 -10.08
C MET A 436 35.18 11.17 -11.46
N ASN A 437 35.85 10.70 -12.51
CA ASN A 437 35.60 11.15 -13.89
C ASN A 437 34.20 10.74 -14.38
N ASP A 438 33.72 9.55 -14.03
CA ASP A 438 32.42 9.06 -14.47
C ASP A 438 31.28 9.76 -13.72
N ARG A 439 31.42 9.99 -12.40
CA ARG A 439 30.48 10.81 -11.61
C ARG A 439 30.34 12.22 -12.17
N ASN A 440 31.44 12.86 -12.58
CA ASN A 440 31.41 14.19 -13.19
C ASN A 440 30.71 14.25 -14.56
N LYS A 441 30.40 13.12 -15.18
CA LYS A 441 29.66 13.03 -16.46
C LYS A 441 28.25 12.43 -16.29
N CYS A 442 27.87 12.18 -15.04
CA CYS A 442 26.55 11.70 -14.64
C CYS A 442 25.52 12.84 -14.70
N GLU A 443 24.24 12.50 -14.84
CA GLU A 443 23.12 13.44 -14.95
C GLU A 443 22.90 14.39 -13.77
N TYR A 444 23.55 14.14 -12.63
CA TYR A 444 23.37 14.91 -11.39
C TYR A 444 24.45 15.97 -11.13
N GLU A 445 25.50 16.07 -11.96
CA GLU A 445 26.72 16.80 -11.56
C GLU A 445 27.13 17.92 -12.53
N HIS A 446 27.87 17.59 -13.59
CA HIS A 446 28.45 18.59 -14.48
C HIS A 446 28.17 18.22 -15.93
N GLY A 447 27.80 19.23 -16.71
CA GLY A 447 27.56 19.10 -18.16
C GLY A 447 26.09 19.24 -18.55
N LEU A 448 25.86 19.84 -19.72
CA LEU A 448 24.50 20.01 -20.29
C LEU A 448 23.93 18.72 -20.89
N CYS A 449 24.79 17.73 -21.17
CA CYS A 449 24.40 16.46 -21.76
C CYS A 449 25.01 15.30 -20.93
N PRO A 450 24.18 14.52 -20.23
CA PRO A 450 24.66 13.42 -19.42
C PRO A 450 25.15 12.26 -20.28
N LYS A 451 26.19 11.56 -19.80
CA LYS A 451 26.64 10.31 -20.41
C LYS A 451 25.89 9.14 -19.81
N THR A 452 25.36 8.25 -20.66
CA THR A 452 24.83 6.96 -20.22
C THR A 452 25.96 5.97 -19.96
N PHE A 453 25.92 5.26 -18.84
CA PHE A 453 26.91 4.24 -18.46
C PHE A 453 26.30 2.83 -18.53
N SER A 454 27.14 1.83 -18.74
CA SER A 454 26.73 0.42 -18.63
C SER A 454 26.74 -0.05 -17.19
N GLN A 455 25.95 -1.07 -16.88
CA GLN A 455 25.91 -1.72 -15.57
C GLN A 455 27.30 -2.26 -15.16
N GLU A 456 28.07 -2.83 -16.09
CA GLU A 456 29.42 -3.35 -15.85
C GLU A 456 30.40 -2.31 -15.28
N ILE A 457 30.30 -1.05 -15.75
CA ILE A 457 31.14 0.05 -15.24
C ILE A 457 30.81 0.31 -13.76
N VAL A 458 29.53 0.37 -13.43
CA VAL A 458 29.09 0.61 -12.04
C VAL A 458 29.44 -0.57 -11.14
N GLU A 459 29.32 -1.80 -11.63
CA GLU A 459 29.75 -3.00 -10.90
C GLU A 459 31.25 -2.93 -10.58
N LYS A 460 32.09 -2.53 -11.54
CA LYS A 460 33.52 -2.33 -11.30
C LYS A 460 33.79 -1.25 -10.26
N HIS A 461 33.04 -0.15 -10.28
CA HIS A 461 33.16 0.93 -9.28
C HIS A 461 32.75 0.44 -7.89
N LEU A 462 31.64 -0.29 -7.78
CA LEU A 462 31.20 -0.94 -6.54
C LEU A 462 32.26 -1.91 -6.00
N GLN A 463 32.83 -2.77 -6.86
CA GLN A 463 33.88 -3.70 -6.45
C GLN A 463 35.16 -2.98 -6.00
N THR A 464 35.48 -1.85 -6.62
CA THR A 464 36.60 -0.99 -6.19
C THR A 464 36.37 -0.46 -4.78
N VAL A 465 35.21 0.18 -4.52
CA VAL A 465 34.90 0.75 -3.20
C VAL A 465 34.75 -0.34 -2.14
N LYS A 466 34.15 -1.48 -2.47
CA LYS A 466 34.18 -2.66 -1.60
C LYS A 466 35.60 -3.09 -1.27
N GLY A 467 36.46 -3.21 -2.28
CA GLY A 467 37.87 -3.58 -2.11
C GLY A 467 38.62 -2.64 -1.18
N ILE A 468 38.32 -1.33 -1.25
CA ILE A 468 38.87 -0.30 -0.37
C ILE A 468 38.37 -0.49 1.06
N ILE A 469 37.06 -0.55 1.31
CA ILE A 469 36.52 -0.73 2.68
C ILE A 469 36.97 -2.07 3.29
N ASN A 470 37.16 -3.09 2.45
CA ASN A 470 37.59 -4.40 2.87
C ASN A 470 39.05 -4.45 3.36
N THR A 471 39.90 -3.45 3.05
CA THR A 471 41.25 -3.35 3.65
C THR A 471 41.15 -3.18 5.17
N PHE A 472 40.22 -2.34 5.62
CA PHE A 472 39.93 -2.12 7.03
C PHE A 472 39.24 -3.35 7.67
N LEU A 473 38.21 -3.90 7.01
CA LEU A 473 37.43 -5.01 7.57
C LEU A 473 38.24 -6.30 7.75
N LYS A 474 39.10 -6.65 6.78
CA LYS A 474 39.96 -7.84 6.86
C LYS A 474 40.92 -7.81 8.04
N GLY A 475 41.45 -6.63 8.38
CA GLY A 475 42.30 -6.44 9.57
C GLY A 475 41.59 -6.77 10.89
N ARG A 476 40.25 -6.92 10.86
CA ARG A 476 39.40 -7.24 12.01
C ARG A 476 38.63 -8.56 11.86
N GLY A 477 38.99 -9.39 10.89
CA GLY A 477 38.34 -10.68 10.65
C GLY A 477 36.89 -10.58 10.17
N LYS A 478 36.47 -9.43 9.63
CA LYS A 478 35.13 -9.23 9.08
C LYS A 478 35.13 -9.38 7.56
N ASP A 479 34.03 -9.89 7.02
CA ASP A 479 33.79 -10.02 5.59
C ASP A 479 32.80 -8.96 5.10
N ILE A 480 33.15 -8.26 4.01
CA ILE A 480 32.34 -7.14 3.53
C ILE A 480 30.98 -7.56 2.98
N GLU A 481 30.84 -8.73 2.37
CA GLU A 481 29.53 -9.16 1.87
C GLU A 481 28.61 -9.52 3.03
N LYS A 482 29.12 -10.22 4.06
CA LYS A 482 28.37 -10.47 5.30
C LYS A 482 27.95 -9.20 6.02
N GLU A 483 28.80 -8.18 6.03
CA GLU A 483 28.43 -6.88 6.62
C GLU A 483 27.34 -6.17 5.79
N LEU A 484 27.42 -6.23 4.45
CA LEU A 484 26.43 -5.61 3.55
C LEU A 484 25.08 -6.34 3.53
N GLU A 485 25.06 -7.67 3.73
CA GLU A 485 23.82 -8.45 3.83
C GLU A 485 22.89 -7.93 4.94
N LYS A 486 23.45 -7.37 6.00
CA LYS A 486 22.66 -6.80 7.11
C LYS A 486 21.81 -5.60 6.66
N TYR A 487 22.19 -4.92 5.59
CA TYR A 487 21.49 -3.77 5.01
C TYR A 487 20.63 -4.15 3.79
N ALA A 488 20.53 -5.44 3.46
CA ALA A 488 19.74 -5.92 2.33
C ALA A 488 18.26 -5.99 2.70
N PHE A 489 17.40 -5.38 1.89
CA PHE A 489 15.96 -5.40 2.16
C PHE A 489 15.40 -6.80 1.90
N PRO A 490 14.41 -7.26 2.70
CA PRO A 490 13.84 -8.59 2.54
C PRO A 490 13.17 -8.73 1.19
N GLN A 491 13.26 -9.92 0.60
CA GLN A 491 12.49 -10.30 -0.57
C GLN A 491 11.12 -10.84 -0.13
N ILE A 492 10.05 -10.34 -0.74
CA ILE A 492 8.65 -10.72 -0.45
C ILE A 492 7.91 -11.12 -1.70
#